data_AF-A0A067EAX7-F1
#
_entry.id   AF-A0A067EAX7-F1
#
_cell.length_a   1.000
_cell.length_b   1.000
_cell.length_c   1.000
_cell.angle_alpha   90.00
_cell.angle_beta   90.00
_cell.angle_gamma   90.00
#
_symmetry.space_group_name_H-M   'P 1'
#
loop_
_entity.id
_entity.type
_entity.pdbx_description
1 polymer ?
#
loop_
_entity_poly.entity_id
_entity_poly.type
_entity_poly.pdbx_seq_one_letter_code
_entity_poly.pdbx_strand_id
1 'polypeptide(L)'
;MGEADEAFVQAIEHRPKLSVAEDEGIPLIDLSPLSFSNDANTKNIDDLVVEIGNACKKWGFFQVINHGVPLEKRQKVEDAMRKFFAQPLEEKRKVRKDEKKAVGYYDNEHTKNVRDWKEVFDFVVEKRILMAASHEPEDKEVPETLNQWPDYPPELRESCEEYAREVEKLAYKLMELIALSLGLPASRFSSFFEDPTRFVRLNHYPPCPAPHLALGVGRHKDPSALTILAQDDVGGLEVKRKSDGEWVRIKPTPDAYIINVGDILQ
;
A
#
# COMPACT_ATOMS: atom_id res chain seq x y z
N MET A 1 11.10 32.72 4.43
CA MET A 1 10.32 31.47 4.54
C MET A 1 9.11 31.67 3.67
N GLY A 2 8.96 30.91 2.58
CA GLY A 2 7.77 31.03 1.73
C GLY A 2 6.54 30.61 2.53
N GLU A 3 5.43 31.32 2.36
CA GLU A 3 4.15 30.95 2.94
C GLU A 3 3.77 29.53 2.47
N ALA A 4 3.26 28.70 3.37
CA ALA A 4 2.78 27.37 3.01
C ALA A 4 1.54 27.51 2.14
N ASP A 5 1.49 26.82 1.00
CA ASP A 5 0.30 26.76 0.15
C ASP A 5 -0.89 26.22 0.96
N GLU A 6 -1.94 27.04 1.08
CA GLU A 6 -3.11 26.78 1.90
C GLU A 6 -3.81 25.47 1.53
N ALA A 7 -3.68 25.00 0.29
CA ALA A 7 -4.28 23.75 -0.17
C ALA A 7 -3.80 22.51 0.62
N PHE A 8 -2.60 22.58 1.21
CA PHE A 8 -2.01 21.48 1.98
C PHE A 8 -2.18 21.62 3.49
N VAL A 9 -2.70 22.76 3.97
CA VAL A 9 -2.74 23.06 5.41
C VAL A 9 -3.86 22.27 6.07
N GLN A 10 -3.48 21.40 7.01
CA GLN A 10 -4.39 20.64 7.84
C GLN A 10 -5.07 21.56 8.88
N ALA A 11 -6.33 21.24 9.19
CA ALA A 11 -7.04 21.79 10.35
C ALA A 11 -6.21 21.56 11.63
N ILE A 12 -6.34 22.45 12.62
CA ILE A 12 -5.45 22.49 13.80
C ILE A 12 -5.39 21.12 14.51
N GLU A 13 -6.52 20.45 14.64
CA GLU A 13 -6.70 19.14 15.27
C GLU A 13 -6.14 17.96 14.45
N HIS A 14 -5.75 18.20 13.20
CA HIS A 14 -5.22 17.21 12.26
C HIS A 14 -3.79 17.51 11.82
N ARG A 15 -3.19 18.57 12.35
CA ARG A 15 -1.78 18.89 12.07
C ARG A 15 -0.86 17.79 12.63
N PRO A 16 0.23 17.47 11.93
CA PRO A 16 1.20 16.48 12.39
C PRO A 16 1.80 16.86 13.74
N LYS A 17 1.93 15.88 14.64
CA LYS A 17 2.74 16.02 15.85
C LYS A 17 4.17 15.62 15.47
N LEU A 18 5.11 16.55 15.37
CA LEU A 18 6.48 16.22 14.93
C LEU A 18 7.25 15.32 15.91
N SER A 19 6.82 15.23 17.17
CA SER A 19 7.39 14.38 18.21
C SER A 19 6.46 13.21 18.54
N VAL A 20 6.11 12.40 17.54
CA VAL A 20 5.39 11.14 17.75
C VAL A 20 6.35 10.11 18.33
N ALA A 21 5.93 9.42 19.40
CA ALA A 21 6.69 8.31 19.95
C ALA A 21 6.84 7.21 18.88
N GLU A 22 8.06 6.70 18.70
CA GLU A 22 8.28 5.50 17.89
C GLU A 22 7.60 4.31 18.58
N ASP A 23 6.85 3.53 17.82
CA ASP A 23 6.12 2.39 18.37
C ASP A 23 7.03 1.15 18.46
N GLU A 24 7.20 0.63 19.67
CA GLU A 24 7.86 -0.67 19.93
C GLU A 24 6.89 -1.87 19.87
N GLY A 25 5.60 -1.64 19.58
CA GLY A 25 4.51 -2.58 19.81
C GLY A 25 3.79 -3.12 18.56
N ILE A 26 4.02 -2.58 17.36
CA ILE A 26 3.50 -3.21 16.13
C ILE A 26 4.12 -4.61 15.98
N PRO A 27 3.33 -5.68 15.80
CA PRO A 27 3.88 -7.03 15.73
C PRO A 27 4.82 -7.19 14.53
N LEU A 28 5.99 -7.80 14.74
CA LEU A 28 6.93 -8.21 13.71
C LEU A 28 6.90 -9.74 13.61
N ILE A 29 6.36 -10.25 12.50
CA ILE A 29 6.05 -11.65 12.32
C ILE A 29 7.02 -12.28 11.32
N ASP A 30 7.65 -13.38 11.73
CA ASP A 30 8.56 -14.16 10.89
C ASP A 30 7.79 -15.24 10.11
N LEU A 31 7.84 -15.17 8.77
CA LEU A 31 7.18 -16.13 7.87
C LEU A 31 8.07 -17.31 7.46
N SER A 32 9.29 -17.43 8.00
CA SER A 32 10.18 -18.57 7.74
C SER A 32 9.55 -19.97 7.99
N PRO A 33 8.61 -20.17 8.94
CA PRO A 33 7.91 -21.46 9.07
C PRO A 33 7.23 -21.96 7.79
N LEU A 34 6.82 -21.05 6.89
CA LEU A 34 6.16 -21.41 5.62
C LEU A 34 7.13 -22.01 4.59
N SER A 35 8.44 -21.74 4.75
CA SER A 35 9.49 -22.20 3.84
C SER A 35 10.20 -23.44 4.35
N PHE A 36 10.20 -23.69 5.67
CA PHE A 36 10.96 -24.76 6.32
C PHE A 36 10.05 -25.67 7.16
N SER A 37 8.96 -26.18 6.56
CA SER A 37 7.92 -26.95 7.26
C SER A 37 8.39 -28.25 7.93
N ASN A 38 9.65 -28.67 7.74
CA ASN A 38 10.21 -29.92 8.27
C ASN A 38 11.37 -29.72 9.27
N ASP A 39 11.71 -28.50 9.68
CA ASP A 39 12.75 -28.29 10.69
C ASP A 39 12.17 -28.24 12.11
N ALA A 40 12.66 -29.10 13.00
CA ALA A 40 12.16 -29.23 14.38
C ALA A 40 12.40 -28.00 15.27
N ASN A 41 13.20 -27.03 14.81
CA ASN A 41 13.51 -25.77 15.50
C ASN A 41 12.71 -24.56 14.97
N THR A 42 11.85 -24.74 13.97
CA THR A 42 11.01 -23.67 13.43
C THR A 42 9.73 -23.56 14.25
N LYS A 43 9.25 -22.34 14.55
CA LYS A 43 7.88 -22.14 15.08
C LYS A 43 6.91 -22.95 14.22
N ASN A 44 6.00 -23.71 14.83
CA ASN A 44 5.00 -24.43 14.05
C ASN A 44 4.00 -23.44 13.43
N ILE A 45 3.39 -23.81 12.30
CA ILE A 45 2.40 -23.00 11.57
C ILE A 45 1.25 -22.56 12.49
N ASP A 46 0.87 -23.38 13.47
CA ASP A 46 -0.19 -23.05 14.44
C ASP A 46 0.12 -21.80 15.26
N ASP A 47 1.37 -21.64 15.71
CA ASP A 47 1.80 -20.44 16.46
C ASP A 47 1.77 -19.20 15.56
N LEU A 48 2.20 -19.35 14.30
CA LEU A 48 2.16 -18.29 13.31
C LEU A 48 0.73 -17.83 13.01
N VAL A 49 -0.21 -18.78 12.90
CA VAL A 49 -1.65 -18.50 12.72
C VAL A 49 -2.20 -17.69 13.91
N VAL A 50 -1.85 -18.07 15.15
CA VAL A 50 -2.25 -17.35 16.36
C VAL A 50 -1.65 -15.94 16.40
N GLU A 51 -0.38 -15.79 16.01
CA GLU A 51 0.32 -14.50 15.97
C GLU A 51 -0.33 -13.53 14.98
N ILE A 52 -0.62 -13.99 13.75
CA ILE A 52 -1.33 -13.21 12.73
C ILE A 52 -2.74 -12.83 13.20
N GLY A 53 -3.51 -13.78 13.73
CA GLY A 53 -4.87 -13.50 14.24
C GLY A 53 -4.87 -12.43 15.33
N ASN A 54 -3.91 -12.50 16.26
CA ASN A 54 -3.75 -11.51 17.31
C ASN A 54 -3.36 -10.13 16.76
N ALA A 55 -2.47 -10.08 15.78
CA ALA A 55 -2.07 -8.84 15.11
C ALA A 55 -3.26 -8.18 14.38
N CYS A 56 -4.00 -8.94 13.57
CA CYS A 56 -5.21 -8.48 12.89
C CYS A 56 -6.25 -7.94 13.89
N LYS A 57 -6.49 -8.65 15.00
CA LYS A 57 -7.48 -8.27 16.00
C LYS A 57 -7.08 -7.00 16.78
N LYS A 58 -5.88 -6.98 17.33
CA LYS A 58 -5.42 -5.90 18.25
C LYS A 58 -5.03 -4.64 17.50
N TRP A 59 -4.36 -4.80 16.37
CA TRP A 59 -3.81 -3.69 15.59
C TRP A 59 -4.55 -3.49 14.27
N GLY A 60 -4.80 -4.57 13.54
CA GLY A 60 -5.15 -4.50 12.11
C GLY A 60 -3.93 -4.19 11.23
N PHE A 61 -2.74 -4.12 11.83
CA PHE A 61 -1.45 -3.86 11.20
C PHE A 61 -0.40 -4.80 11.79
N PHE A 62 0.58 -5.22 10.99
CA PHE A 62 1.79 -5.94 11.42
C PHE A 62 2.87 -5.84 10.36
N GLN A 63 4.12 -6.08 10.75
CA GLN A 63 5.24 -6.24 9.84
C GLN A 63 5.52 -7.72 9.61
N VAL A 64 5.96 -8.08 8.40
CA VAL A 64 6.42 -9.44 8.08
C VAL A 64 7.85 -9.42 7.54
N ILE A 65 8.65 -10.41 7.96
CA ILE A 65 10.00 -10.69 7.46
C ILE A 65 10.10 -12.14 6.99
N ASN A 66 11.17 -12.47 6.27
CA ASN A 66 11.37 -13.79 5.66
C ASN A 66 10.17 -14.24 4.81
N HIS A 67 9.55 -13.28 4.12
CA HIS A 67 8.29 -13.45 3.39
C HIS A 67 8.44 -14.18 2.04
N GLY A 68 9.67 -14.41 1.58
CA GLY A 68 9.97 -15.15 0.35
C GLY A 68 9.84 -14.35 -0.94
N VAL A 69 9.36 -13.10 -0.91
CA VAL A 69 9.48 -12.16 -2.05
C VAL A 69 10.96 -11.82 -2.27
N PRO A 70 11.53 -12.02 -3.48
CA PRO A 70 12.94 -11.72 -3.75
C PRO A 70 13.25 -10.22 -3.63
N LEU A 71 14.21 -9.86 -2.78
CA LEU A 71 14.65 -8.48 -2.55
C LEU A 71 15.09 -7.77 -3.84
N GLU A 72 15.75 -8.49 -4.75
CA GLU A 72 16.19 -7.94 -6.04
C GLU A 72 15.03 -7.39 -6.89
N LYS A 73 13.86 -8.05 -6.86
CA LYS A 73 12.67 -7.58 -7.60
C LYS A 73 12.12 -6.29 -7.01
N ARG A 74 12.11 -6.19 -5.68
CA ARG A 74 11.73 -4.96 -4.96
C ARG A 74 12.67 -3.81 -5.32
N GLN A 75 13.98 -4.04 -5.25
CA GLN A 75 15.00 -3.04 -5.57
C GLN A 75 14.87 -2.51 -7.00
N LYS A 76 14.64 -3.40 -7.99
CA LYS A 76 14.40 -2.97 -9.39
C LYS A 76 13.23 -2.00 -9.52
N VAL A 77 12.11 -2.28 -8.83
CA VAL A 77 10.94 -1.38 -8.81
C VAL A 77 11.28 -0.06 -8.12
N GLU A 78 11.96 -0.09 -6.97
CA GLU A 78 12.35 1.13 -6.26
C GLU A 78 13.29 2.01 -7.10
N ASP A 79 14.26 1.42 -7.81
CA ASP A 79 15.16 2.15 -8.70
C ASP A 79 14.44 2.75 -9.90
N ALA A 80 13.56 1.98 -10.56
CA ALA A 80 12.74 2.48 -11.66
C ALA A 80 11.78 3.59 -11.18
N MET A 81 11.17 3.41 -10.02
CA MET A 81 10.30 4.40 -9.39
C MET A 81 11.05 5.72 -9.12
N ARG A 82 12.27 5.66 -8.58
CA ARG A 82 13.11 6.85 -8.35
C ARG A 82 13.42 7.59 -9.65
N LYS A 83 13.80 6.86 -10.71
CA LYS A 83 14.02 7.44 -12.05
C LYS A 83 12.75 8.09 -12.61
N PHE A 84 11.59 7.46 -12.45
CA PHE A 84 10.32 8.00 -12.91
C PHE A 84 9.97 9.32 -12.22
N PHE A 85 9.98 9.36 -10.88
CA PHE A 85 9.59 10.54 -10.12
C PHE A 85 10.59 11.70 -10.20
N ALA A 86 11.87 11.40 -10.51
CA ALA A 86 12.90 12.41 -10.76
C ALA A 86 12.72 13.18 -12.08
N GLN A 87 11.83 12.73 -12.97
CA GLN A 87 11.56 13.43 -14.23
C GLN A 87 10.86 14.78 -14.03
N PRO A 88 11.00 15.72 -14.99
CA PRO A 88 10.19 16.93 -15.02
C PRO A 88 8.69 16.62 -14.97
N LEU A 89 7.93 17.52 -14.36
CA LEU A 89 6.48 17.38 -14.19
C LEU A 89 5.74 17.14 -15.51
N GLU A 90 6.15 17.82 -16.59
CA GLU A 90 5.55 17.66 -17.92
C GLU A 90 5.71 16.24 -18.48
N GLU A 91 6.83 15.57 -18.20
CA GLU A 91 7.06 14.19 -18.62
C GLU A 91 6.17 13.23 -17.84
N LYS A 92 6.08 13.40 -16.51
CA LYS A 92 5.19 12.60 -15.66
C LYS A 92 3.71 12.77 -16.04
N ARG A 93 3.31 13.98 -16.43
CA ARG A 93 1.93 14.30 -16.83
C ARG A 93 1.49 13.69 -18.16
N LYS A 94 2.40 13.18 -19.01
CA LYS A 94 2.03 12.44 -20.24
C LYS A 94 1.17 11.22 -19.95
N VAL A 95 1.38 10.60 -18.78
CA VAL A 95 0.63 9.43 -18.30
C VAL A 95 -0.36 9.78 -17.19
N ARG A 96 -0.80 11.04 -17.11
CA ARG A 96 -1.74 11.49 -16.08
C ARG A 96 -3.08 10.79 -16.20
N LYS A 97 -3.64 10.37 -15.06
CA LYS A 97 -5.00 9.84 -14.96
C LYS A 97 -6.05 10.96 -15.05
N ASP A 98 -7.20 10.66 -15.65
CA ASP A 98 -8.30 11.60 -15.88
C ASP A 98 -9.65 10.86 -15.92
N GLU A 99 -10.74 11.56 -16.27
CA GLU A 99 -12.10 10.99 -16.34
C GLU A 99 -12.24 9.80 -17.30
N LYS A 100 -11.31 9.63 -18.25
CA LYS A 100 -11.29 8.54 -19.25
C LYS A 100 -10.16 7.54 -18.98
N LYS A 101 -9.19 7.90 -18.14
CA LYS A 101 -8.03 7.10 -17.77
C LYS A 101 -8.02 6.91 -16.27
N ALA A 102 -8.54 5.78 -15.80
CA ALA A 102 -8.70 5.50 -14.38
C ALA A 102 -7.39 5.45 -13.57
N VAL A 103 -6.26 5.16 -14.22
CA VAL A 103 -4.95 4.99 -13.58
C VAL A 103 -3.84 5.70 -14.35
N GLY A 104 -2.69 5.85 -13.69
CA GLY A 104 -1.55 6.63 -14.18
C GLY A 104 -1.06 7.61 -13.12
N TYR A 105 -0.31 8.61 -13.58
CA TYR A 105 0.26 9.65 -12.74
C TYR A 105 -0.79 10.61 -12.18
N TYR A 106 -0.59 11.08 -10.94
CA TYR A 106 -1.42 12.12 -10.35
C TYR A 106 -0.73 12.83 -9.18
N ASP A 107 -0.88 14.15 -9.11
CA ASP A 107 -0.20 15.05 -8.17
C ASP A 107 -1.17 15.94 -7.35
N ASN A 108 -2.45 15.60 -7.37
CA ASN A 108 -3.52 16.42 -6.79
C ASN A 108 -4.53 15.58 -5.99
N GLU A 109 -4.07 14.52 -5.33
CA GLU A 109 -4.91 13.73 -4.43
C GLU A 109 -5.34 14.55 -3.22
N HIS A 110 -6.57 14.29 -2.76
CA HIS A 110 -7.11 14.91 -1.57
C HIS A 110 -7.57 13.84 -0.61
N THR A 111 -7.16 13.97 0.65
CA THR A 111 -7.71 13.18 1.74
C THR A 111 -8.51 14.09 2.66
N LYS A 112 -9.81 13.80 2.82
CA LYS A 112 -10.75 14.63 3.60
C LYS A 112 -10.75 16.11 3.15
N ASN A 113 -10.77 16.33 1.84
CA ASN A 113 -10.81 17.65 1.18
C ASN A 113 -9.57 18.53 1.39
N VAL A 114 -8.46 17.98 1.89
CA VAL A 114 -7.16 18.67 1.95
C VAL A 114 -6.21 17.97 0.99
N ARG A 115 -5.42 18.74 0.23
CA ARG A 115 -4.47 18.19 -0.74
C ARG A 115 -3.35 17.46 0.01
N ASP A 116 -3.04 16.26 -0.48
CA ASP A 116 -1.96 15.43 0.06
C ASP A 116 -0.59 15.90 -0.48
N TRP A 117 0.43 15.97 0.37
CA TRP A 117 1.80 16.34 -0.01
C TRP A 117 2.55 15.16 -0.63
N LYS A 118 2.06 14.72 -1.79
CA LYS A 118 2.64 13.61 -2.55
C LYS A 118 2.30 13.69 -4.03
N GLU A 119 3.00 12.89 -4.79
CA GLU A 119 2.61 12.47 -6.13
C GLU A 119 2.54 10.94 -6.19
N VAL A 120 1.71 10.41 -7.09
CA VAL A 120 1.45 8.98 -7.21
C VAL A 120 1.50 8.51 -8.66
N PHE A 121 1.76 7.22 -8.84
CA PHE A 121 1.51 6.50 -10.09
C PHE A 121 0.74 5.22 -9.77
N ASP A 122 -0.47 5.12 -10.32
CA ASP A 122 -1.38 4.00 -10.12
C ASP A 122 -1.38 3.08 -11.35
N PHE A 123 -1.50 1.77 -11.15
CA PHE A 123 -1.75 0.80 -12.21
C PHE A 123 -2.46 -0.45 -11.68
N VAL A 124 -3.05 -1.24 -12.58
CA VAL A 124 -3.64 -2.55 -12.24
C VAL A 124 -2.89 -3.67 -12.95
N VAL A 125 -2.50 -4.72 -12.23
CA VAL A 125 -1.73 -5.82 -12.80
C VAL A 125 -2.61 -6.66 -13.73
N GLU A 126 -2.15 -6.83 -14.98
CA GLU A 126 -2.66 -7.81 -15.96
C GLU A 126 -4.19 -7.75 -16.23
N LYS A 127 -4.82 -6.58 -16.03
CA LYS A 127 -6.25 -6.40 -16.29
C LYS A 127 -6.59 -5.12 -17.03
N ARG A 128 -7.70 -5.18 -17.77
CA ARG A 128 -8.45 -4.00 -18.19
C ARG A 128 -9.24 -3.46 -17.01
N ILE A 129 -9.33 -2.14 -16.91
CA ILE A 129 -10.00 -1.48 -15.81
C ILE A 129 -11.38 -1.09 -16.28
N LEU A 130 -12.41 -1.62 -15.61
CA LEU A 130 -13.79 -1.23 -15.82
C LEU A 130 -14.03 0.12 -15.15
N MET A 131 -14.54 1.08 -15.92
CA MET A 131 -14.92 2.40 -15.41
C MET A 131 -16.41 2.41 -15.06
N ALA A 132 -16.81 3.31 -14.17
CA ALA A 132 -18.24 3.49 -13.90
C ALA A 132 -18.96 3.86 -15.19
N ALA A 133 -20.14 3.28 -15.41
CA ALA A 133 -21.01 3.69 -16.50
C ALA A 133 -21.38 5.17 -16.32
N SER A 134 -21.66 5.83 -17.44
CA SER A 134 -22.12 7.21 -17.43
C SER A 134 -23.33 7.39 -16.50
N HIS A 135 -23.44 8.57 -15.89
CA HIS A 135 -24.64 8.95 -15.15
C HIS A 135 -25.84 9.22 -16.07
N GLU A 136 -25.63 9.25 -17.39
CA GLU A 136 -26.70 9.40 -18.37
C GLU A 136 -27.50 8.09 -18.50
N PRO A 137 -28.84 8.09 -18.29
CA PRO A 137 -29.65 6.87 -18.26
C PRO A 137 -29.60 6.02 -19.53
N GLU A 138 -29.26 6.64 -20.65
CA GLU A 138 -29.22 6.04 -21.99
C GLU A 138 -27.84 5.44 -22.31
N ASP A 139 -26.79 5.89 -21.64
CA ASP A 139 -25.43 5.40 -21.80
C ASP A 139 -25.12 4.32 -20.75
N LYS A 140 -25.32 3.08 -21.16
CA LYS A 140 -25.05 1.88 -20.36
C LYS A 140 -23.67 1.28 -20.65
N GLU A 141 -22.84 1.91 -21.47
CA GLU A 141 -21.51 1.39 -21.74
C GLU A 141 -20.66 1.46 -20.47
N VAL A 142 -19.90 0.39 -20.24
CA VAL A 142 -18.90 0.32 -19.18
C VAL A 142 -17.56 0.48 -19.88
N PRO A 143 -16.95 1.68 -19.87
CA PRO A 143 -15.71 1.90 -20.59
C PRO A 143 -14.61 1.03 -20.00
N GLU A 144 -13.75 0.50 -20.87
CA GLU A 144 -12.53 -0.19 -20.47
C GLU A 144 -11.31 0.71 -20.72
N THR A 145 -10.39 0.76 -19.77
CA THR A 145 -9.13 1.49 -19.92
C THR A 145 -7.93 0.62 -19.56
N LEU A 146 -6.76 1.01 -20.07
CA LEU A 146 -5.49 0.31 -19.91
C LEU A 146 -4.51 1.16 -19.08
N ASN A 147 -3.56 0.49 -18.44
CA ASN A 147 -2.45 1.16 -17.75
C ASN A 147 -1.73 2.14 -18.70
N GLN A 148 -1.48 3.34 -18.20
CA GLN A 148 -0.73 4.38 -18.90
C GLN A 148 0.75 4.28 -18.51
N TRP A 149 1.48 3.32 -19.08
CA TRP A 149 2.90 3.17 -18.79
C TRP A 149 3.72 4.31 -19.43
N PRO A 150 4.68 4.92 -18.71
CA PRO A 150 5.54 5.95 -19.25
C PRO A 150 6.60 5.37 -20.19
N ASP A 151 7.10 6.19 -21.12
CA ASP A 151 8.20 5.79 -22.01
C ASP A 151 9.54 5.66 -21.25
N TYR A 152 9.72 6.45 -20.19
CA TYR A 152 10.88 6.39 -19.31
C TYR A 152 10.46 6.33 -17.83
N PRO A 153 11.12 5.48 -17.02
CA PRO A 153 12.14 4.52 -17.43
C PRO A 153 11.50 3.29 -18.10
N PRO A 154 12.07 2.77 -19.20
CA PRO A 154 11.46 1.69 -19.98
C PRO A 154 11.28 0.39 -19.18
N GLU A 155 12.11 0.18 -18.15
CA GLU A 155 12.03 -0.97 -17.26
C GLU A 155 10.89 -0.90 -16.22
N LEU A 156 10.20 0.24 -16.07
CA LEU A 156 9.21 0.44 -14.99
C LEU A 156 8.12 -0.62 -15.06
N ARG A 157 7.56 -0.82 -16.26
CA ARG A 157 6.46 -1.75 -16.48
C ARG A 157 6.82 -3.17 -16.07
N GLU A 158 7.89 -3.70 -16.68
CA GLU A 158 8.32 -5.08 -16.47
C GLU A 158 8.68 -5.32 -15.00
N SER A 159 9.45 -4.41 -14.40
CA SER A 159 9.84 -4.49 -12.99
C SER A 159 8.61 -4.52 -12.07
N CYS A 160 7.64 -3.62 -12.31
CA CYS A 160 6.40 -3.54 -11.53
C CYS A 160 5.54 -4.80 -11.68
N GLU A 161 5.33 -5.29 -12.89
CA GLU A 161 4.52 -6.49 -13.15
C GLU A 161 5.18 -7.75 -12.55
N GLU A 162 6.50 -7.91 -12.70
CA GLU A 162 7.24 -9.03 -12.10
C GLU A 162 7.20 -9.05 -10.58
N TYR A 163 7.35 -7.87 -9.98
CA TYR A 163 7.33 -7.72 -8.54
C TYR A 163 5.92 -7.95 -7.98
N ALA A 164 4.89 -7.39 -8.63
CA ALA A 164 3.52 -7.54 -8.18
C ALA A 164 3.07 -9.01 -8.18
N ARG A 165 3.52 -9.83 -9.15
CA ARG A 165 3.27 -11.29 -9.15
C ARG A 165 3.87 -12.01 -7.94
N GLU A 166 5.01 -11.56 -7.41
CA GLU A 166 5.57 -12.16 -6.18
C GLU A 166 4.84 -11.69 -4.93
N VAL A 167 4.50 -10.41 -4.86
CA VAL A 167 3.72 -9.83 -3.75
C VAL A 167 2.32 -10.46 -3.69
N GLU A 168 1.73 -10.79 -4.85
CA GLU A 168 0.45 -11.50 -4.92
C GLU A 168 0.52 -12.88 -4.24
N LYS A 169 1.58 -13.66 -4.51
CA LYS A 169 1.76 -14.96 -3.84
C LYS A 169 1.82 -14.81 -2.33
N LEU A 170 2.49 -13.74 -1.85
CA LEU A 170 2.50 -13.39 -0.43
C LEU A 170 1.11 -13.03 0.08
N ALA A 171 0.33 -12.24 -0.68
CA ALA A 171 -1.03 -11.88 -0.32
C ALA A 171 -1.92 -13.11 -0.12
N TYR A 172 -1.88 -14.09 -1.04
CA TYR A 172 -2.65 -15.33 -0.88
C TYR A 172 -2.25 -16.12 0.37
N LYS A 173 -0.95 -16.26 0.65
CA LYS A 173 -0.47 -16.92 1.88
C LYS A 173 -0.95 -16.22 3.15
N LEU A 174 -0.89 -14.88 3.18
CA LEU A 174 -1.39 -14.10 4.32
C LEU A 174 -2.91 -14.28 4.49
N MET A 175 -3.67 -14.28 3.40
CA MET A 175 -5.12 -14.53 3.43
C MET A 175 -5.46 -15.92 3.97
N GLU A 176 -4.71 -16.95 3.58
CA GLU A 176 -4.86 -18.31 4.12
C GLU A 176 -4.60 -18.36 5.63
N LEU A 177 -3.52 -17.71 6.11
CA LEU A 177 -3.20 -17.64 7.53
C LEU A 177 -4.25 -16.87 8.33
N ILE A 178 -4.78 -15.78 7.78
CA ILE A 178 -5.89 -15.03 8.38
C ILE A 178 -7.14 -15.92 8.46
N ALA A 179 -7.48 -16.66 7.41
CA ALA A 179 -8.62 -17.58 7.42
C ALA A 179 -8.48 -18.67 8.50
N LEU A 180 -7.30 -19.28 8.60
CA LEU A 180 -6.98 -20.26 9.64
C LEU A 180 -7.10 -19.66 11.04
N SER A 181 -6.68 -18.41 11.24
CA SER A 181 -6.76 -17.73 12.54
C SER A 181 -8.20 -17.49 13.01
N LEU A 182 -9.16 -17.52 12.07
CA LEU A 182 -10.60 -17.44 12.32
C LEU A 182 -11.25 -18.83 12.52
N GLY A 183 -10.47 -19.91 12.52
CA GLY A 183 -10.99 -21.28 12.55
C GLY A 183 -11.67 -21.73 11.26
N LEU A 184 -11.37 -21.07 10.14
CA LEU A 184 -11.91 -21.38 8.81
C LEU A 184 -10.88 -22.18 7.99
N PRO A 185 -11.32 -22.91 6.95
CA PRO A 185 -10.39 -23.52 6.00
C PRO A 185 -9.48 -22.46 5.36
N ALA A 186 -8.21 -22.78 5.11
CA ALA A 186 -7.25 -21.86 4.46
C ALA A 186 -7.80 -21.25 3.15
N SER A 187 -8.51 -22.06 2.36
CA SER A 187 -9.12 -21.65 1.09
C SER A 187 -10.41 -20.82 1.22
N ARG A 188 -10.82 -20.45 2.44
CA ARG A 188 -12.11 -19.79 2.68
C ARG A 188 -12.29 -18.52 1.84
N PHE A 189 -11.21 -17.77 1.63
CA PHE A 189 -11.27 -16.51 0.89
C PHE A 189 -11.07 -16.69 -0.61
N SER A 190 -10.55 -17.82 -1.08
CA SER A 190 -10.13 -18.00 -2.47
C SER A 190 -11.26 -17.71 -3.48
N SER A 191 -12.50 -18.10 -3.18
CA SER A 191 -13.66 -17.87 -4.06
C SER A 191 -14.02 -16.39 -4.23
N PHE A 192 -13.65 -15.52 -3.29
CA PHE A 192 -13.89 -14.07 -3.40
C PHE A 192 -12.78 -13.36 -4.19
N PHE A 193 -11.67 -14.04 -4.43
CA PHE A 193 -10.48 -13.52 -5.11
C PHE A 193 -10.03 -14.45 -6.26
N GLU A 194 -11.00 -15.06 -6.96
CA GLU A 194 -10.75 -15.81 -8.21
C GLU A 194 -10.25 -14.87 -9.31
N ASP A 195 -10.83 -13.67 -9.36
CA ASP A 195 -10.42 -12.62 -10.29
C ASP A 195 -10.26 -11.27 -9.56
N PRO A 196 -9.27 -11.12 -8.67
CA PRO A 196 -9.15 -9.95 -7.81
C PRO A 196 -8.65 -8.74 -8.59
N THR A 197 -9.02 -7.54 -8.15
CA THR A 197 -8.37 -6.31 -8.65
C THR A 197 -7.03 -6.16 -7.94
N ARG A 198 -5.94 -6.22 -8.71
CA ARG A 198 -4.56 -6.09 -8.23
C ARG A 198 -4.09 -4.66 -8.43
N PHE A 199 -4.54 -3.76 -7.56
CA PHE A 199 -4.18 -2.35 -7.63
C PHE A 199 -2.83 -2.09 -6.97
N VAL A 200 -1.94 -1.41 -7.68
CA VAL A 200 -0.63 -1.01 -7.17
C VAL A 200 -0.50 0.50 -7.27
N ARG A 201 0.01 1.10 -6.20
CA ARG A 201 0.27 2.53 -6.09
C ARG A 201 1.72 2.77 -5.70
N LEU A 202 2.43 3.50 -6.56
CA LEU A 202 3.73 4.06 -6.23
C LEU A 202 3.50 5.45 -5.63
N ASN A 203 3.90 5.68 -4.38
CA ASN A 203 3.80 6.99 -3.73
C ASN A 203 5.19 7.63 -3.67
N HIS A 204 5.30 8.91 -4.02
CA HIS A 204 6.49 9.71 -3.79
C HIS A 204 6.16 10.95 -2.96
N TYR A 205 6.89 11.12 -1.86
CA TYR A 205 6.71 12.21 -0.90
C TYR A 205 7.91 13.16 -1.01
N PRO A 206 7.81 14.27 -1.75
CA PRO A 206 8.92 15.23 -1.86
C PRO A 206 9.14 15.95 -0.52
N PRO A 207 10.35 16.49 -0.26
CA PRO A 207 10.60 17.28 0.94
C PRO A 207 9.58 18.42 1.12
N CYS A 208 8.96 18.51 2.29
CA CYS A 208 7.97 19.53 2.59
C CYS A 208 8.60 20.73 3.31
N PRO A 209 8.38 21.99 2.86
CA PRO A 209 8.90 23.17 3.56
C PRO A 209 8.15 23.47 4.87
N ALA A 210 6.93 22.96 5.03
CA ALA A 210 6.09 23.17 6.22
C ALA A 210 5.50 21.84 6.75
N PRO A 211 6.35 20.90 7.21
CA PRO A 211 5.90 19.56 7.62
C PRO A 211 5.05 19.53 8.89
N HIS A 212 4.93 20.66 9.60
CA HIS A 212 4.03 20.83 10.75
C HIS A 212 2.61 21.25 10.33
N LEU A 213 2.38 21.53 9.05
CA LEU A 213 1.09 21.95 8.51
C LEU A 213 0.51 20.94 7.51
N ALA A 214 1.35 20.22 6.78
CA ALA A 214 0.93 19.32 5.71
C ALA A 214 1.11 17.83 6.08
N LEU A 215 0.31 16.97 5.47
CA LEU A 215 0.43 15.51 5.56
C LEU A 215 0.77 14.95 4.18
N GLY A 216 1.63 13.91 4.14
CA GLY A 216 1.89 13.16 2.91
C GLY A 216 0.64 12.43 2.43
N VAL A 217 -0.10 11.82 3.35
CA VAL A 217 -1.47 11.33 3.15
C VAL A 217 -2.28 11.62 4.42
N GLY A 218 -3.48 12.18 4.28
CA GLY A 218 -4.38 12.39 5.41
C GLY A 218 -4.87 11.10 6.06
N ARG A 219 -5.60 11.24 7.19
CA ARG A 219 -6.19 10.10 7.91
C ARG A 219 -7.21 9.33 7.04
N HIS A 220 -7.04 8.02 6.94
CA HIS A 220 -7.94 7.16 6.19
C HIS A 220 -7.90 5.71 6.72
N LYS A 221 -8.76 4.89 6.13
CA LYS A 221 -8.68 3.43 6.15
C LYS A 221 -8.63 2.96 4.71
N ASP A 222 -8.02 1.81 4.48
CA ASP A 222 -7.96 1.24 3.15
C ASP A 222 -9.27 0.52 2.83
N PRO A 223 -9.88 0.78 1.65
CA PRO A 223 -11.07 0.07 1.20
C PRO A 223 -10.74 -1.32 0.63
N SER A 224 -9.47 -1.76 0.65
CA SER A 224 -9.02 -3.05 0.12
C SER A 224 -9.38 -4.21 1.06
N ALA A 225 -9.08 -5.44 0.68
CA ALA A 225 -9.12 -6.58 1.60
C ALA A 225 -7.84 -6.65 2.45
N LEU A 226 -6.70 -6.53 1.77
CA LEU A 226 -5.37 -6.58 2.36
C LEU A 226 -4.45 -5.63 1.59
N THR A 227 -3.67 -4.85 2.32
CA THR A 227 -2.61 -4.01 1.74
C THR A 227 -1.25 -4.56 2.18
N ILE A 228 -0.32 -4.65 1.22
CA ILE A 228 1.08 -5.01 1.45
C ILE A 228 1.93 -3.82 1.07
N LEU A 229 2.49 -3.13 2.05
CA LEU A 229 3.23 -1.89 1.88
C LEU A 229 4.73 -2.12 2.06
N ALA A 230 5.49 -1.79 1.01
CA ALA A 230 6.92 -1.55 1.09
C ALA A 230 7.16 -0.07 1.40
N GLN A 231 8.11 0.22 2.29
CA GLN A 231 8.56 1.57 2.61
C GLN A 231 10.08 1.67 2.48
N ASP A 232 10.58 2.86 2.20
CA ASP A 232 12.01 3.17 2.24
C ASP A 232 12.51 3.34 3.69
N ASP A 233 13.75 3.80 3.83
CA ASP A 233 14.41 4.06 5.11
C ASP A 233 14.02 5.39 5.77
N VAL A 234 13.28 6.26 5.08
CA VAL A 234 12.76 7.52 5.63
C VAL A 234 11.53 7.26 6.51
N GLY A 235 10.68 6.32 6.08
CA GLY A 235 9.44 5.96 6.76
C GLY A 235 8.41 7.08 6.74
N GLY A 236 7.68 7.27 7.84
CA GLY A 236 6.65 8.31 7.97
C GLY A 236 5.21 7.77 7.99
N LEU A 237 5.02 6.46 7.87
CA LEU A 237 3.74 5.85 8.20
C LEU A 237 3.45 6.02 9.69
N GLU A 238 2.27 6.56 9.98
CA GLU A 238 1.69 6.56 11.31
C GLU A 238 0.41 5.71 11.33
N VAL A 239 0.23 4.92 12.38
CA VAL A 239 -0.95 4.09 12.60
C VAL A 239 -1.68 4.58 13.83
N LYS A 240 -3.02 4.62 13.78
CA LYS A 240 -3.82 4.97 14.95
C LYS A 240 -4.07 3.71 15.79
N ARG A 241 -3.49 3.64 16.99
CA ARG A 241 -3.68 2.51 17.92
C ARG A 241 -5.13 2.41 18.38
N LYS A 242 -5.69 1.20 18.36
CA LYS A 242 -7.05 0.93 18.85
C LYS A 242 -7.17 1.05 20.38
N SER A 243 -6.08 0.84 21.11
CA SER A 243 -6.06 0.79 22.58
C SER A 243 -6.27 2.15 23.25
N ASP A 244 -5.65 3.20 22.72
CA ASP A 244 -5.65 4.56 23.29
C ASP A 244 -6.05 5.64 22.28
N GLY A 245 -6.14 5.30 20.98
CA GLY A 245 -6.48 6.24 19.93
C GLY A 245 -5.32 7.15 19.52
N GLU A 246 -4.11 6.93 20.02
CA GLU A 246 -2.94 7.72 19.64
C GLU A 246 -2.36 7.28 18.30
N TRP A 247 -1.77 8.23 17.59
CA TRP A 247 -1.00 7.98 16.38
C TRP A 247 0.42 7.61 16.75
N VAL A 248 0.94 6.58 16.10
CA VAL A 248 2.24 6.01 16.41
C VAL A 248 3.04 5.81 15.14
N ARG A 249 4.32 6.19 15.17
CA ARG A 249 5.18 6.08 14.01
C ARG A 249 5.67 4.65 13.87
N ILE A 250 5.48 4.07 12.70
CA ILE A 250 6.01 2.74 12.38
C ILE A 250 7.45 2.89 11.92
N LYS A 251 8.37 2.28 12.68
CA LYS A 251 9.78 2.26 12.34
C LYS A 251 10.01 1.36 11.10
N PRO A 252 10.74 1.84 10.06
CA PRO A 252 11.14 0.99 8.96
C PRO A 252 11.99 -0.19 9.43
N THR A 253 11.54 -1.40 9.08
CA THR A 253 12.30 -2.64 9.27
C THR A 253 12.91 -3.05 7.93
N PRO A 254 14.25 -3.29 7.85
CA PRO A 254 14.88 -3.73 6.62
C PRO A 254 14.25 -5.01 6.07
N ASP A 255 14.03 -5.05 4.75
CA ASP A 255 13.42 -6.18 4.04
C ASP A 255 12.12 -6.71 4.69
N ALA A 256 11.31 -5.79 5.22
CA ALA A 256 9.99 -6.10 5.72
C ALA A 256 8.90 -5.48 4.86
N TYR A 257 7.71 -6.08 4.93
CA TYR A 257 6.46 -5.46 4.50
C TYR A 257 5.60 -5.11 5.70
N ILE A 258 4.93 -3.97 5.63
CA ILE A 258 3.82 -3.65 6.52
C ILE A 258 2.55 -4.19 5.89
N ILE A 259 1.80 -4.96 6.64
CA ILE A 259 0.53 -5.54 6.25
C ILE A 259 -0.57 -4.82 7.01
N ASN A 260 -1.66 -4.44 6.34
CA ASN A 260 -2.88 -4.02 7.01
C ASN A 260 -4.14 -4.63 6.41
N VAL A 261 -5.09 -4.89 7.31
CA VAL A 261 -6.43 -5.38 6.97
C VAL A 261 -7.27 -4.17 6.54
N GLY A 262 -7.87 -4.25 5.36
CA GLY A 262 -8.76 -3.21 4.84
C GLY A 262 -10.24 -3.51 5.11
N ASP A 263 -11.10 -2.55 4.76
CA ASP A 263 -12.54 -2.58 5.09
C ASP A 263 -13.30 -3.74 4.43
N ILE A 264 -12.84 -4.32 3.31
CA ILE A 264 -13.51 -5.48 2.68
C ILE A 264 -13.36 -6.75 3.52
N LEU A 265 -12.23 -6.91 4.21
CA LEU A 265 -11.96 -8.10 5.01
C LEU A 265 -12.50 -7.98 6.44
N GLN A 266 -12.67 -6.75 6.95
CA GLN A 266 -13.22 -6.46 8.28
C GLN A 266 -14.72 -6.74 8.37
#